data_AF-A0A8I1R1T9-F1
#
_entry.id   AF-A0A8I1R1T9-F1
#
_cell.length_a   1.000
_cell.length_b   1.000
_cell.length_c   1.000
_cell.angle_alpha   90.00
_cell.angle_beta   90.00
_cell.angle_gamma   90.00
#
_symmetry.space_group_name_H-M   'P 1'
#
loop_
_entity.id
_entity.type
_entity.pdbx_description
1 polymer ?
#
loop_
_entity_poly.entity_id
_entity_poly.type
_entity_poly.pdbx_seq_one_letter_code
_entity_poly.pdbx_strand_id
1 'polypeptide(L)' 'MNDAAAIAQNLVSMQAASTQQALSIEMMRRNAEAERGLVTMLQQSAEQTQALLPAGQGQIVDRTA' A
#
# COMPACT_ATOMS: atom_id res chain seq x y z
N MET A 1 2.14 -5.33 48.68
CA MET A 1 3.11 -5.54 47.58
C MET A 1 2.47 -6.19 46.35
N ASN A 2 1.23 -5.85 45.98
CA ASN A 2 0.51 -6.49 44.86
C ASN A 2 0.08 -5.48 43.77
N ASP A 3 -0.24 -4.25 44.16
CA ASP A 3 -0.75 -3.23 43.23
C ASP A 3 0.29 -2.73 42.22
N ALA A 4 1.56 -2.58 42.63
CA ALA A 4 2.62 -2.14 41.73
C ALA A 4 2.89 -3.14 40.59
N ALA A 5 2.81 -4.44 40.88
CA ALA A 5 2.95 -5.49 39.87
C ALA A 5 1.75 -5.53 38.92
N ALA A 6 0.53 -5.38 39.45
CA ALA A 6 -0.69 -5.31 38.63
C ALA A 6 -0.70 -4.07 37.71
N ILE A 7 -0.26 -2.91 38.20
CA ILE A 7 -0.13 -1.68 37.41
C ILE A 7 0.93 -1.86 36.31
N ALA A 8 2.10 -2.43 36.63
CA ALA A 8 3.14 -2.70 35.65
C ALA A 8 2.65 -3.66 34.54
N GLN A 9 1.94 -4.73 34.91
CA GLN A 9 1.34 -5.66 33.95
C GLN A 9 0.34 -4.96 33.04
N ASN A 10 -0.54 -4.11 33.58
CA ASN A 10 -1.50 -3.35 32.80
C ASN A 10 -0.83 -2.34 31.86
N LEU A 11 0.21 -1.65 32.32
CA LEU A 11 0.97 -0.71 31.49
C LEU A 11 1.65 -1.43 30.31
N VAL A 12 2.27 -2.59 30.56
CA VAL A 12 2.87 -3.41 29.49
C VAL A 12 1.80 -3.89 28.51
N SER A 13 0.63 -4.30 29.01
CA SER A 13 -0.50 -4.74 28.18
C SER A 13 -1.03 -3.62 27.30
N MET A 14 -1.18 -2.41 27.86
CA MET A 14 -1.59 -1.21 27.13
C MET A 14 -0.53 -0.78 26.10
N GLN A 15 0.75 -0.81 26.47
CA GLN A 15 1.85 -0.50 25.56
C GLN A 15 1.87 -1.48 24.38
N ALA A 16 1.71 -2.78 24.64
CA ALA A 16 1.66 -3.81 23.61
C ALA A 16 0.46 -3.59 22.66
N ALA A 17 -0.73 -3.33 23.21
CA ALA A 17 -1.93 -3.05 22.42
C ALA A 17 -1.77 -1.80 21.53
N SER A 18 -1.26 -0.70 22.09
CA SER A 18 -1.00 0.52 21.32
C SER A 18 0.01 0.31 20.20
N THR A 19 1.05 -0.49 20.46
CA THR A 19 2.09 -0.82 19.47
C THR A 19 1.54 -1.68 18.35
N GLN A 20 0.70 -2.67 18.67
CA GLN A 20 0.03 -3.51 17.66
C GLN A 20 -0.91 -2.69 16.78
N GLN A 21 -1.67 -1.76 17.37
CA GLN A 21 -2.56 -0.88 16.60
C GLN A 21 -1.76 0.05 15.68
N ALA A 22 -0.68 0.66 16.18
CA ALA A 22 0.21 1.50 15.37
C ALA A 22 0.86 0.71 14.24
N LEU A 23 1.32 -0.52 14.51
CA LEU A 23 1.89 -1.41 13.50
C LEU A 23 0.87 -1.75 12.40
N SER A 24 -0.37 -2.07 12.77
CA SER A 24 -1.43 -2.36 11.80
C SER A 24 -1.70 -1.18 10.87
N ILE A 25 -1.76 0.04 11.43
CA ILE A 25 -1.94 1.28 10.66
C ILE A 25 -0.76 1.51 9.71
N GLU A 26 0.47 1.37 10.20
CA GLU A 26 1.67 1.52 9.36
C GLU A 26 1.75 0.46 8.26
N MET A 27 1.38 -0.79 8.54
CA MET A 27 1.31 -1.85 7.53
C MET A 27 0.30 -1.52 6.44
N MET A 28 -0.89 -1.03 6.81
CA MET A 28 -1.91 -0.59 5.86
C MET A 28 -1.41 0.58 5.00
N ARG A 29 -0.73 1.55 5.63
CA ARG A 29 -0.13 2.68 4.94
C ARG A 29 0.94 2.23 3.94
N ARG A 30 1.85 1.35 4.35
CA ARG A 30 2.88 0.77 3.47
C ARG A 30 2.29 0.02 2.29
N ASN A 31 1.22 -0.74 2.50
CA ASN A 31 0.52 -1.43 1.41
C ASN A 31 -0.06 -0.41 0.41
N ALA A 32 -0.72 0.64 0.89
CA ALA A 32 -1.27 1.69 0.02
C ALA A 32 -0.17 2.45 -0.76
N GLU A 33 0.97 2.71 -0.14
CA GLU A 33 2.14 3.33 -0.80
C GLU A 33 2.75 2.40 -1.86
N ALA A 34 2.85 1.09 -1.57
CA ALA A 34 3.31 0.09 -2.52
C ALA A 34 2.38 -0.02 -3.75
N GLU A 35 1.06 -0.05 -3.53
CA GLU A 35 0.07 -0.06 -4.62
C GLU A 35 0.18 1.17 -5.51
N ARG A 36 0.35 2.36 -4.93
CA ARG A 36 0.59 3.59 -5.71
C ARG A 36 1.86 3.51 -6.55
N GLY A 37 2.95 2.97 -5.98
CA GLY A 37 4.19 2.75 -6.71
C GLY A 37 4.03 1.81 -7.91
N LEU A 38 3.27 0.73 -7.73
CA LEU A 38 2.93 -0.20 -8.81
C LEU A 38 2.11 0.48 -9.91
N VAL A 39 1.10 1.28 -9.55
CA VAL A 39 0.31 2.04 -10.52
C VAL A 39 1.19 3.03 -11.30
N THR A 40 2.09 3.75 -10.62
CA THR A 40 3.03 4.66 -11.27
C THR A 40 3.96 3.92 -12.25
N MET A 41 4.48 2.76 -11.86
CA MET A 41 5.29 1.93 -12.76
C MET A 41 4.50 1.44 -13.97
N LEU A 42 3.26 0.98 -13.77
CA LEU A 42 2.39 0.56 -14.86
C LEU A 42 2.11 1.73 -15.82
N GLN A 43 1.83 2.91 -15.28
CA GLN A 43 1.59 4.11 -16.08
C GLN A 43 2.83 4.51 -16.89
N GLN A 44 4.01 4.50 -16.27
CA GLN A 44 5.27 4.75 -16.97
C GLN A 44 5.53 3.71 -18.07
N SER A 45 5.23 2.43 -17.81
CA SER A 45 5.38 1.37 -18.81
C SER A 45 4.42 1.53 -19.99
N ALA A 46 3.18 1.98 -19.72
CA ALA A 46 2.19 2.27 -20.74
C ALA A 46 2.62 3.46 -21.61
N GLU A 47 3.11 4.54 -21.01
CA GLU A 47 3.64 5.70 -21.73
C GLU A 47 4.84 5.36 -22.61
N GLN A 48 5.79 4.56 -22.10
CA GLN A 48 6.93 4.08 -22.89
C GLN A 48 6.49 3.20 -24.06
N THR A 49 5.54 2.30 -23.82
CA THR A 49 4.99 1.44 -24.88
C THR A 49 4.25 2.27 -25.93
N GLN A 50 3.49 3.28 -25.50
CA GLN A 50 2.79 4.21 -26.39
C GLN A 50 3.76 5.05 -27.23
N ALA A 51 4.86 5.52 -26.64
CA ALA A 51 5.89 6.27 -27.34
C ALA A 51 6.65 5.43 -28.39
N LEU A 52 6.72 4.11 -28.21
CA LEU A 52 7.35 3.17 -29.15
C LEU A 52 6.42 2.72 -30.28
N LEU A 53 5.12 2.98 -30.18
CA LEU A 53 4.16 2.65 -31.24
C LEU A 53 4.24 3.68 -32.38
N PRO A 54 4.43 3.27 -33.64
CA PRO A 54 4.35 4.15 -34.79
C PRO A 54 2.98 4.85 -34.82
N ALA A 55 2.95 6.14 -35.16
CA ALA A 55 1.72 6.90 -35.29
C ALA A 55 0.73 6.17 -36.21
N GLY A 56 -0.36 5.64 -35.63
CA GLY A 56 -1.41 4.89 -36.36
C GLY A 56 -1.69 3.47 -35.86
N GLN A 57 -0.81 2.84 -35.07
CA GLN A 57 -1.09 1.52 -34.48
C GLN A 57 -1.93 1.65 -33.21
N GLY A 58 -3.15 1.11 -33.23
CA GLY A 58 -4.13 1.14 -32.12
C GLY A 58 -5.34 2.07 -32.33
N GLN A 59 -5.41 2.82 -33.43
CA GLN A 59 -6.58 3.67 -33.74
C GLN A 59 -7.79 2.89 -34.26
N ILE A 60 -7.57 1.71 -34.85
CA ILE A 60 -8.64 0.84 -35.33
C ILE A 60 -8.74 -0.33 -34.34
N VAL A 61 -9.38 -0.08 -33.20
CA VAL A 61 -9.91 -1.16 -32.36
C VAL A 61 -11.27 -1.51 -32.96
N ASP A 62 -11.39 -2.68 -33.59
CA ASP A 62 -12.66 -3.12 -34.14
C ASP A 62 -13.61 -3.39 -32.97
N ARG A 63 -14.52 -2.44 -32.69
CA ARG A 63 -15.47 -2.51 -31.56
C ARG A 63 -16.71 -3.36 -31.89
N THR A 64 -16.73 -4.04 -33.04
CA THR A 64 -17.91 -4.71 -33.58
C THR A 64 -17.59 -6.03 -34.29
N ALA A 65 -17.01 -7.01 -33.58
CA ALA A 65 -17.01 -8.42 -34.00
C ALA A 65 -17.73 -9.28 -32.97
#